data_AF-E2BIC0-F1
#
_entry.id   AF-E2BIC0-F1
#
_cell.length_a   1.000
_cell.length_b   1.000
_cell.length_c   1.000
_cell.angle_alpha   90.00
_cell.angle_beta   90.00
_cell.angle_gamma   90.00
#
_symmetry.space_group_name_H-M   'P 1'
#
loop_
_entity.id
_entity.type
_entity.pdbx_description
1 polymer ?
#
loop_
_entity_poly.entity_id
_entity_poly.type
_entity_poly.pdbx_seq_one_letter_code
_entity_poly.pdbx_strand_id
1 'polypeptide(L)' 'KTKVYETRSENLEELREKIVNVSNSITPDFLTNVIETFYVRLRHCQVVEGHQFEHLI' A
#
# COMPACT_ATOMS: atom_id res chain seq x y z
N LYS A 1 1.01 0.94 6.13
CA LYS A 1 1.85 0.79 7.36
C LYS A 1 2.01 2.13 8.09
N THR A 2 2.54 3.16 7.44
CA THR A 2 2.87 4.47 8.07
C THR A 2 1.74 5.07 8.90
N LYS A 3 0.52 5.16 8.36
CA LYS A 3 -0.65 5.71 9.09
C LYS A 3 -1.02 4.95 10.38
N VAL A 4 -0.84 3.63 10.42
CA VAL A 4 -1.17 2.81 11.61
C VAL A 4 -0.17 3.06 12.75
N TYR A 5 1.09 3.33 12.40
CA TYR A 5 2.19 3.53 13.35
C TYR A 5 2.61 5.01 13.49
N GLU A 6 1.79 5.94 13.00
CA GLU A 6 2.05 7.38 13.11
C GLU A 6 2.10 7.80 14.58
N THR A 7 1.28 7.17 15.43
CA THR A 7 1.34 7.27 16.88
C THR A 7 1.50 5.89 17.51
N ARG A 8 2.28 5.81 18.59
CA ARG A 8 2.44 4.57 19.36
C ARG A 8 1.09 4.18 19.97
N SER A 9 0.68 2.93 19.78
CA SER A 9 -0.46 2.36 20.51
C SER A 9 -0.05 1.90 21.90
N GLU A 10 -0.95 2.07 22.86
CA GLU A 10 -0.77 1.68 24.27
C GLU A 10 -1.03 0.18 24.48
N ASN A 11 -1.92 -0.41 23.69
CA ASN A 11 -2.30 -1.82 23.78
C ASN A 11 -2.75 -2.41 22.43
N LEU A 12 -3.04 -3.71 22.43
CA LEU A 12 -3.43 -4.46 21.24
C LEU A 12 -4.80 -4.05 20.68
N GLU A 13 -5.75 -3.67 21.53
CA GLU A 13 -7.09 -3.28 21.06
C GLU A 13 -7.04 -1.95 20.32
N GLU A 14 -6.30 -0.96 20.84
CA GLU A 14 -6.08 0.30 20.14
C GLU A 14 -5.36 0.08 18.79
N LEU A 15 -4.36 -0.82 18.74
CA LEU A 15 -3.68 -1.16 17.49
C LEU A 15 -4.65 -1.78 16.47
N ARG A 16 -5.52 -2.70 16.91
CA ARG A 16 -6.56 -3.30 16.06
C ARG A 16 -7.50 -2.23 15.52
N GLU A 17 -7.98 -1.33 16.38
CA GLU A 17 -8.89 -0.27 15.98
C GLU A 17 -8.23 0.68 14.95
N LYS A 18 -6.97 1.08 15.17
CA LYS A 18 -6.21 1.88 14.18
C LYS A 18 -6.11 1.18 12.82
N ILE A 19 -5.87 -0.13 12.79
CA ILE A 19 -5.81 -0.90 11.53
C ILE A 19 -7.16 -0.86 10.81
N VAL A 20 -8.26 -1.09 11.54
CA VAL A 20 -9.62 -1.06 10.98
C VAL A 20 -9.97 0.33 10.47
N ASN A 21 -9.70 1.37 11.25
CA ASN A 21 -9.97 2.76 10.87
C ASN A 21 -9.17 3.19 9.64
N VAL A 22 -7.89 2.82 9.56
CA VAL A 22 -7.08 3.09 8.35
C VAL A 22 -7.62 2.33 7.14
N SER A 23 -8.05 1.08 7.31
CA SER A 23 -8.65 0.29 6.24
C SER A 23 -9.96 0.90 5.74
N ASN A 24 -10.81 1.37 6.66
CA ASN A 24 -12.08 2.05 6.34
C ASN A 24 -11.87 3.42 5.69
N SER A 25 -10.70 4.03 5.85
CA SER A 25 -10.35 5.31 5.20
C SER A 25 -9.91 5.16 3.73
N ILE A 26 -9.83 3.94 3.21
CA ILE A 26 -9.43 3.69 1.81
C ILE A 26 -10.57 4.12 0.89
N THR A 27 -10.32 5.16 0.10
CA THR A 27 -11.28 5.70 -0.87
C THR A 27 -11.29 4.89 -2.17
N PRO A 28 -12.39 4.88 -2.94
CA PRO A 28 -12.42 4.29 -4.28
C PRO A 28 -11.30 4.77 -5.20
N ASP A 29 -10.99 6.07 -5.19
CA ASP A 29 -9.90 6.66 -6.01
C ASP A 29 -8.53 6.06 -5.70
N PHE A 30 -8.30 5.71 -4.43
CA PHE A 30 -7.07 5.04 -4.01
C PHE A 30 -6.98 3.64 -4.62
N LEU A 31 -8.10 2.90 -4.65
CA LEU A 31 -8.16 1.58 -5.28
C LEU A 31 -7.93 1.67 -6.80
N THR A 32 -8.53 2.66 -7.46
CA THR A 32 -8.29 2.94 -8.89
C THR A 32 -6.80 3.17 -9.15
N ASN A 33 -6.16 4.04 -8.37
CA ASN A 33 -4.73 4.32 -8.50
C ASN A 33 -3.86 3.07 -8.27
N VAL A 34 -4.22 2.20 -7.32
CA VAL A 34 -3.52 0.92 -7.10
C VAL A 34 -3.58 0.02 -8.33
N ILE A 35 -4.76 -0.09 -8.96
CA ILE A 35 -4.94 -0.91 -10.17
C ILE A 35 -4.13 -0.33 -11.34
N GLU A 36 -4.17 0.98 -11.56
CA GLU A 36 -3.39 1.64 -12.61
C GLU A 36 -1.88 1.45 -12.40
N THR A 37 -1.41 1.68 -11.17
CA THR A 37 -0.01 1.49 -10.79
C THR A 37 0.43 0.03 -10.97
N PHE A 38 -0.45 -0.94 -10.71
CA PHE A 38 -0.14 -2.36 -10.94
C PHE A 38 0.20 -2.63 -12.41
N TYR A 39 -0.59 -2.14 -13.37
CA TYR A 39 -0.32 -2.35 -14.80
C TYR A 39 0.97 -1.67 -15.26
N VAL A 40 1.29 -0.50 -14.71
CA VAL A 40 2.58 0.18 -14.96
C VAL A 40 3.73 -0.70 -14.47
N ARG A 41 3.67 -1.18 -13.21
CA ARG A 41 4.68 -2.07 -12.63
C ARG A 41 4.81 -3.40 -13.38
N LEU A 42 3.70 -3.97 -13.85
CA LEU A 42 3.71 -5.18 -14.67
C LEU A 42 4.49 -4.96 -15.97
N ARG A 43 4.30 -3.83 -16.65
CA ARG A 43 5.07 -3.47 -17.84
C ARG A 43 6.57 -3.38 -17.52
N HIS A 44 6.96 -2.72 -16.43
CA HIS A 44 8.36 -2.65 -16.02
C HIS A 44 8.94 -4.05 -15.78
N CYS A 45 8.21 -4.90 -15.06
CA CYS A 45 8.59 -6.29 -14.82
C CYS A 45 8.84 -7.06 -16.13
N GLN A 46 7.98 -6.89 -17.12
CA GLN A 46 8.13 -7.53 -18.44
C GLN A 46 9.37 -7.03 -19.19
N VAL A 47 9.65 -5.72 -19.14
CA VAL A 47 10.83 -5.12 -19.80
C VAL A 47 12.14 -5.63 -19.19
N VAL A 48 12.16 -5.86 -17.88
CA VAL A 48 13.34 -6.40 -17.19
C VAL A 48 13.34 -7.93 -17.08
N GLU A 49 12.54 -8.62 -17.91
CA GLU A 49 12.48 -10.08 -17.96
C GLU A 49 12.18 -10.74 -16.59
N GLY A 50 11.36 -10.09 -15.76
CA GLY A 50 10.96 -10.59 -14.45
C GLY A 50 11.90 -10.27 -13.29
N HIS A 51 13.01 -9.56 -13.54
CA HIS A 51 13.92 -9.13 -12.47
C HIS A 51 13.32 -8.03 -11.59
N GLN A 52 13.95 -7.79 -10.43
CA GLN A 52 13.56 -6.68 -9.56
C GLN A 52 13.78 -5.34 -10.28
N PHE A 53 12.77 -4.46 -10.25
CA PHE A 53 12.77 -3.20 -11.00
C PHE A 53 12.52 -1.97 -10.13
N GLU A 54 12.32 -2.08 -8.81
CA GLU A 54 11.95 -0.91 -7.99
C GLU A 54 13.05 0.15 -7.90
N HIS A 55 14.31 -0.18 -8.22
CA HIS A 55 15.39 0.80 -8.30
C HIS A 55 15.35 1.64 -9.58
N LEU A 56 14.49 1.30 -10.54
CA LEU A 56 14.33 1.97 -11.84
C LEU A 56 13.11 2.92 -11.88
N ILE A 57 12.32 2.98 -10.80
CA ILE A 57 11.06 3.73 -10.67
C ILE A 57 11.04 4.60 -9.42
#